data_AF-A0A4R6JWA8-F1
#
_entry.id   AF-A0A4R6JWA8-F1
#
_cell.length_a   1.000
_cell.length_b   1.000
_cell.length_c   1.000
_cell.angle_alpha   90.00
_cell.angle_beta   90.00
_cell.angle_gamma   90.00
#
_symmetry.space_group_name_H-M   'P 1'
#
loop_
_entity.id
_entity.type
_entity.pdbx_description
1 polymer ?
#
loop_
_entity_poly.entity_id
_entity_poly.type
_entity_poly.pdbx_seq_one_letter_code
_entity_poly.pdbx_strand_id
1 'polypeptide(L)'
;MRVPPSEPDRERAAELLQKAAGDGQLTLEQFSVRVGAVWAAESADELVKATEGLGQAPIVGSASTVDKVVTVFSDNKRRGRWRLRSPRLKVFTLFGSTTLDLREVLTGADVIEIEGTSTFGEFKVIVPEGVEVDLSGTVVFSSRTMHLAAVPRVAGTPEIRIHLTSWFSNVEVVSLPYTLPPA
;
A
#
# COMPACT_ATOMS: atom_id res chain seq x y z
N MET A 1 -15.94 -26.72 -23.50
CA MET A 1 -14.48 -26.52 -23.49
C MET A 1 -14.18 -25.54 -22.36
N ARG A 2 -13.42 -25.93 -21.33
CA ARG A 2 -13.01 -24.98 -20.30
C ARG A 2 -12.05 -24.00 -20.96
N VAL A 3 -12.42 -22.73 -20.96
CA VAL A 3 -11.55 -21.66 -21.46
C VAL A 3 -10.83 -21.12 -20.23
N PRO A 4 -9.49 -21.15 -20.21
CA PRO A 4 -8.74 -20.57 -19.11
C PRO A 4 -9.05 -19.08 -19.01
N PRO A 5 -9.17 -18.54 -17.79
CA PRO A 5 -9.41 -17.12 -17.61
C PRO A 5 -8.24 -16.30 -18.16
N SER A 6 -8.55 -15.11 -18.67
CA SER A 6 -7.55 -14.19 -19.18
C SER A 6 -6.64 -13.69 -18.05
N GLU A 7 -5.42 -13.27 -18.37
CA GLU A 7 -4.52 -12.64 -17.37
C GLU A 7 -5.19 -11.44 -16.65
N PRO A 8 -5.86 -10.51 -17.35
CA PRO A 8 -6.58 -9.42 -16.69
C PRO A 8 -7.68 -9.86 -15.71
N ASP A 9 -8.35 -11.00 -15.97
CA ASP A 9 -9.38 -11.51 -15.06
C ASP A 9 -8.76 -12.11 -13.78
N ARG A 10 -7.61 -12.79 -13.92
CA ARG A 10 -6.83 -13.28 -12.76
C ARG A 10 -6.32 -12.13 -11.92
N GLU A 11 -5.76 -11.10 -12.56
CA GLU A 11 -5.29 -9.89 -11.88
C GLU A 11 -6.42 -9.22 -11.10
N ARG A 12 -7.58 -9.02 -11.72
CA ARG A 12 -8.75 -8.41 -11.05
C ARG A 12 -9.23 -9.25 -9.86
N ALA A 13 -9.23 -10.58 -9.97
CA ALA A 13 -9.59 -11.47 -8.87
C ALA A 13 -8.55 -11.41 -7.73
N ALA A 14 -7.26 -11.37 -8.05
CA ALA A 14 -6.18 -11.23 -7.08
C ALA A 14 -6.24 -9.87 -6.35
N GLU A 15 -6.53 -8.78 -7.06
CA GLU A 15 -6.74 -7.44 -6.49
C GLU A 15 -7.92 -7.42 -5.50
N LEU A 16 -9.02 -8.09 -5.83
CA LEU A 16 -10.18 -8.22 -4.93
C LEU A 16 -9.81 -8.96 -3.64
N LEU A 17 -9.06 -10.06 -3.75
CA LEU A 17 -8.56 -10.80 -2.59
C LEU A 17 -7.62 -9.94 -1.74
N GLN A 18 -6.73 -9.18 -2.37
CA GLN A 18 -5.80 -8.28 -1.68
C GLN A 18 -6.56 -7.20 -0.92
N LYS A 19 -7.57 -6.60 -1.56
CA LYS A 19 -8.44 -5.59 -0.93
C LYS A 19 -9.19 -6.17 0.26
N ALA A 20 -9.78 -7.35 0.11
CA ALA A 20 -10.47 -8.05 1.19
C ALA A 20 -9.54 -8.37 2.37
N ALA A 21 -8.28 -8.75 2.12
CA ALA A 21 -7.28 -8.93 3.17
C ALA A 21 -6.87 -7.61 3.85
N GLY A 22 -6.80 -6.53 3.08
CA GLY A 22 -6.60 -5.16 3.58
C GLY A 22 -7.73 -4.68 4.49
N ASP A 23 -8.98 -4.92 4.06
CA ASP A 23 -10.22 -4.55 4.76
C ASP A 23 -10.53 -5.50 5.95
N GLY A 24 -9.70 -6.54 6.17
CA GLY A 24 -9.87 -7.52 7.25
C GLY A 24 -10.96 -8.57 7.03
N GLN A 25 -11.54 -8.63 5.82
CA GLN A 25 -12.49 -9.66 5.41
C GLN A 25 -11.82 -11.03 5.19
N LEU A 26 -10.52 -11.03 4.88
CA LEU A 26 -9.70 -12.23 4.80
C LEU A 26 -8.52 -12.15 5.78
N THR A 27 -8.23 -13.27 6.43
CA THR A 27 -6.92 -13.48 7.07
C THR A 27 -5.83 -13.64 6.01
N LEU A 28 -4.56 -13.44 6.38
CA LEU A 28 -3.44 -13.64 5.45
C LEU A 28 -3.32 -15.10 4.97
N GLU A 29 -3.67 -16.06 5.83
CA GLU A 29 -3.71 -17.49 5.46
C GLU A 29 -4.78 -17.77 4.40
N GLN A 30 -6.00 -17.26 4.62
CA GLN A 30 -7.10 -17.39 3.64
C GLN A 30 -6.76 -16.69 2.32
N PHE A 31 -6.12 -15.52 2.39
CA PHE A 31 -5.63 -14.81 1.20
C PHE A 31 -4.64 -15.68 0.42
N SER A 32 -3.62 -16.25 1.08
CA SER A 32 -2.60 -17.08 0.45
C SER A 32 -3.19 -18.27 -0.31
N VAL A 33 -4.14 -18.98 0.32
CA VAL A 33 -4.85 -20.11 -0.31
C VAL A 33 -5.66 -19.66 -1.52
N ARG A 34 -6.45 -18.58 -1.37
CA ARG A 34 -7.35 -18.11 -2.43
C ARG A 34 -6.60 -17.49 -3.61
N VAL A 35 -5.51 -16.77 -3.36
CA VAL A 35 -4.69 -16.18 -4.43
C VAL A 35 -3.96 -17.27 -5.23
N GLY A 36 -3.50 -18.33 -4.57
CA GLY A 36 -2.99 -19.53 -5.25
C GLY A 36 -4.03 -20.17 -6.15
N ALA A 37 -5.28 -20.28 -5.69
CA ALA A 37 -6.39 -20.79 -6.50
C ALA A 37 -6.70 -19.90 -7.73
N VAL A 38 -6.61 -18.57 -7.60
CA VAL A 38 -6.75 -17.64 -8.73
C VAL A 38 -5.68 -17.87 -9.80
N TRP A 39 -4.42 -18.01 -9.40
CA TRP A 39 -3.31 -18.24 -10.34
C TRP A 39 -3.29 -19.65 -10.93
N ALA A 40 -3.86 -20.63 -10.23
CA ALA A 40 -3.99 -22.00 -10.73
C ALA A 40 -5.28 -22.26 -11.53
N ALA A 41 -6.22 -21.30 -11.57
CA ALA A 41 -7.54 -21.51 -12.15
C ALA A 41 -7.49 -21.93 -13.64
N GLU A 42 -8.29 -22.92 -14.03
CA GLU A 42 -8.43 -23.37 -15.42
C GLU A 42 -9.76 -22.92 -16.05
N SER A 43 -10.61 -22.25 -15.26
CA SER A 43 -11.91 -21.75 -15.70
C SER A 43 -12.34 -20.48 -14.95
N ALA A 44 -13.25 -19.71 -15.55
CA ALA A 44 -13.80 -18.51 -14.93
C ALA A 44 -14.59 -18.82 -13.64
N ASP A 45 -15.27 -19.97 -13.58
CA ASP A 45 -16.03 -20.40 -12.39
C ASP A 45 -15.10 -20.62 -11.18
N GLU A 46 -13.86 -21.05 -11.40
CA GLU A 46 -12.85 -21.18 -10.34
C GLU A 46 -12.42 -19.83 -9.78
N LEU A 47 -12.36 -18.77 -10.61
CA LEU A 47 -12.13 -17.40 -10.13
C LEU A 47 -13.29 -16.91 -9.27
N VAL A 48 -14.53 -17.16 -9.69
CA VAL A 48 -15.74 -16.84 -8.91
C VAL A 48 -15.72 -17.55 -7.56
N LYS A 49 -15.37 -18.83 -7.54
CA LYS A 49 -15.23 -19.61 -6.31
C LYS A 49 -14.12 -19.08 -5.39
N ALA A 50 -12.97 -18.71 -5.95
CA ALA A 50 -11.86 -18.16 -5.15
C ALA A 50 -12.23 -16.82 -4.49
N THR A 51 -13.04 -16.01 -5.19
CA THR A 51 -13.51 -14.70 -4.73
C THR A 51 -14.87 -14.75 -4.00
N GLU A 52 -15.38 -15.95 -3.73
CA GLU A 52 -16.69 -16.13 -3.13
C GLU A 52 -16.78 -15.48 -1.74
N GLY A 53 -17.92 -14.81 -1.49
CA GLY A 53 -18.16 -14.07 -0.26
C GLY A 53 -17.45 -12.71 -0.21
N LEU A 54 -16.74 -12.33 -1.28
CA LEU A 54 -16.09 -11.03 -1.41
C LEU A 54 -16.86 -10.18 -2.42
N GLY A 55 -17.22 -8.98 -2.00
CA GLY A 55 -17.99 -8.04 -2.81
C GLY A 55 -18.16 -6.75 -2.03
N GLN A 56 -17.81 -5.63 -2.66
CA GLN A 56 -18.00 -4.32 -2.04
C GLN A 56 -19.33 -3.71 -2.44
N ALA A 57 -20.06 -3.20 -1.44
CA ALA A 57 -20.95 -2.07 -1.68
C ALA A 57 -20.09 -0.90 -2.20
N PRO A 58 -20.46 -0.24 -3.31
CA PRO A 58 -19.69 0.89 -3.81
C PRO A 58 -19.88 2.07 -2.86
N ILE A 59 -18.84 2.46 -2.11
CA ILE A 59 -18.79 3.78 -1.48
C ILE A 59 -18.16 4.73 -2.49
N VAL A 60 -18.99 5.48 -3.19
CA VAL A 60 -18.58 6.54 -4.13
C VAL A 60 -18.59 7.88 -3.38
N GLY A 61 -17.55 8.71 -3.56
CA GLY A 61 -17.62 10.16 -3.30
C GLY A 61 -16.91 10.73 -2.06
N SER A 62 -16.25 9.94 -1.21
CA SER A 62 -15.32 10.49 -0.21
C SER A 62 -13.96 9.85 -0.42
N ALA A 63 -12.89 10.65 -0.58
CA ALA A 63 -11.51 10.19 -0.66
C ALA A 63 -11.31 8.89 0.13
N SER A 64 -10.89 7.80 -0.53
CA SER A 64 -10.80 6.47 0.07
C SER A 64 -10.07 6.57 1.41
N THR A 65 -10.77 6.35 2.52
CA THR A 65 -10.18 6.44 3.85
C THR A 65 -9.38 5.18 4.13
N VAL A 66 -8.07 5.31 4.33
CA VAL A 66 -7.15 4.18 4.53
C VAL A 66 -6.55 4.23 5.92
N ASP A 67 -6.60 3.13 6.64
CA ASP A 67 -5.87 2.86 7.89
C ASP A 67 -4.87 1.70 7.74
N LYS A 68 -5.01 0.87 6.70
CA LYS A 68 -4.13 -0.27 6.43
C LYS A 68 -3.81 -0.45 4.94
N VAL A 69 -2.56 -0.76 4.63
CA VAL A 69 -2.09 -1.16 3.29
C VAL A 69 -1.45 -2.53 3.40
N VAL A 70 -1.93 -3.47 2.59
CA VAL A 70 -1.44 -4.87 2.55
C VAL A 70 -1.02 -5.21 1.14
N THR A 71 0.19 -5.74 1.00
CA THR A 71 0.82 -6.12 -0.27
C THR A 71 1.43 -7.50 -0.13
N VAL A 72 0.92 -8.45 -0.90
CA VAL A 72 1.36 -9.86 -0.84
C VAL A 72 1.37 -10.42 -2.26
N PHE A 73 2.57 -10.83 -2.72
CA PHE A 73 2.85 -11.27 -4.09
C PHE A 73 2.38 -10.29 -5.18
N SER A 74 2.51 -8.99 -4.94
CA SER A 74 1.98 -7.94 -5.83
C SER A 74 2.67 -6.59 -5.60
N ASP A 75 2.31 -5.59 -6.40
CA ASP A 75 2.68 -4.20 -6.18
C ASP A 75 1.46 -3.36 -5.75
N ASN A 76 1.62 -2.54 -4.72
CA ASN A 76 0.63 -1.56 -4.28
C ASN A 76 1.17 -0.14 -4.45
N LYS A 77 0.61 0.63 -5.38
CA LYS A 77 0.98 2.03 -5.61
C LYS A 77 -0.17 2.94 -5.23
N ARG A 78 -0.04 3.62 -4.09
CA ARG A 78 -1.04 4.57 -3.61
C ARG A 78 -0.60 5.99 -3.91
N ARG A 79 -1.20 6.57 -4.96
CA ARG A 79 -0.87 7.90 -5.52
C ARG A 79 -2.12 8.76 -5.68
N GLY A 80 -1.91 10.06 -5.90
CA GLY A 80 -2.98 11.03 -6.06
C GLY A 80 -3.67 11.36 -4.75
N ARG A 81 -4.90 11.86 -4.83
CA ARG A 81 -5.67 12.30 -3.67
C ARG A 81 -6.33 11.14 -2.93
N TRP A 82 -5.84 10.82 -1.74
CA TRP A 82 -6.44 9.85 -0.81
C TRP A 82 -6.42 10.40 0.61
N ARG A 83 -7.29 9.86 1.49
CA ARG A 83 -7.44 10.35 2.86
C ARG A 83 -7.00 9.28 3.84
N LEU A 84 -6.26 9.69 4.86
CA LEU A 84 -5.98 8.83 6.00
C LEU A 84 -7.24 8.73 6.86
N ARG A 85 -7.65 7.50 7.21
CA ARG A 85 -8.75 7.28 8.16
C ARG A 85 -8.36 7.75 9.56
N SER A 86 -7.09 7.56 9.91
CA SER A 86 -6.50 7.95 11.17
C SER A 86 -5.07 8.47 10.93
N PRO A 87 -4.47 9.23 11.87
CA PRO A 87 -3.06 9.63 11.76
C PRO A 87 -2.10 8.44 11.63
N ARG A 88 -2.55 7.23 12.00
CA ARG A 88 -1.80 5.97 11.91
C ARG A 88 -2.18 5.19 10.66
N LEU A 89 -1.16 4.77 9.91
CA LEU A 89 -1.24 3.91 8.75
C LEU A 89 -0.45 2.63 9.00
N LYS A 90 -1.14 1.48 9.02
CA LYS A 90 -0.49 0.18 9.13
C LYS A 90 -0.09 -0.33 7.76
N VAL A 91 1.14 -0.80 7.60
CA VAL A 91 1.65 -1.35 6.34
C VAL A 91 2.17 -2.76 6.52
N PHE A 92 1.89 -3.63 5.55
CA PHE A 92 2.41 -4.99 5.52
C PHE A 92 2.75 -5.39 4.09
N THR A 93 4.02 -5.63 3.81
CA THR A 93 4.51 -6.17 2.53
C THR A 93 5.20 -7.51 2.80
N LEU A 94 4.68 -8.60 2.25
CA LEU A 94 5.35 -9.91 2.36
C LEU A 94 6.28 -10.17 1.17
N PHE A 95 5.73 -10.12 -0.05
CA PHE A 95 6.46 -10.25 -1.31
C PHE A 95 5.94 -9.20 -2.29
N GLY A 96 6.83 -8.38 -2.85
CA GLY A 96 6.51 -7.36 -3.86
C GLY A 96 6.76 -5.94 -3.36
N SER A 97 6.07 -4.94 -3.92
CA SER A 97 6.44 -3.53 -3.70
C SER A 97 5.29 -2.70 -3.17
N THR A 98 5.52 -1.89 -2.14
CA THR A 98 4.55 -0.90 -1.67
C THR A 98 5.11 0.50 -1.92
N THR A 99 4.40 1.33 -2.67
CA THR A 99 4.69 2.76 -2.86
C THR A 99 3.59 3.61 -2.26
N LEU A 100 3.94 4.44 -1.29
CA LEU A 100 3.05 5.46 -0.70
C LEU A 100 3.49 6.84 -1.18
N ASP A 101 2.64 7.52 -1.95
CA ASP A 101 2.85 8.92 -2.30
C ASP A 101 1.98 9.80 -1.40
N LEU A 102 2.63 10.50 -0.48
CA LEU A 102 2.01 11.35 0.53
C LEU A 102 1.84 12.79 0.02
N ARG A 103 2.24 13.13 -1.21
CA ARG A 103 2.22 14.54 -1.69
C ARG A 103 0.83 15.13 -1.80
N GLU A 104 -0.18 14.29 -2.02
CA GLU A 104 -1.58 14.68 -2.16
C GLU A 104 -2.46 14.05 -1.06
N VAL A 105 -1.84 13.60 0.05
CA VAL A 105 -2.59 12.99 1.16
C VAL A 105 -3.41 14.04 1.90
N LEU A 106 -4.70 13.74 2.10
CA LEU A 106 -5.57 14.57 2.93
C LEU A 106 -5.47 14.09 4.38
N THR A 107 -4.89 14.93 5.24
CA THR A 107 -4.86 14.75 6.69
C THR A 107 -5.10 16.09 7.38
N GLY A 108 -5.71 16.04 8.57
CA GLY A 108 -5.74 17.18 9.49
C GLY A 108 -4.78 17.00 10.68
N ALA A 109 -3.95 15.96 10.65
CA ALA A 109 -3.02 15.64 11.72
C ALA A 109 -1.68 16.34 11.50
N ASP A 110 -1.08 16.84 12.58
CA ASP A 110 0.28 17.40 12.57
C ASP A 110 1.36 16.32 12.45
N VAL A 111 1.01 15.06 12.72
CA VAL A 111 1.89 13.89 12.62
C VAL A 111 1.17 12.77 11.88
N ILE A 112 1.82 12.16 10.89
CA ILE A 112 1.41 10.90 10.27
C ILE A 112 2.37 9.81 10.74
N GLU A 113 1.82 8.75 11.34
CA GLU A 113 2.57 7.58 11.79
C GLU A 113 2.36 6.43 10.78
N ILE A 114 3.42 5.91 10.19
CA ILE A 114 3.42 4.76 9.30
C ILE A 114 4.14 3.63 10.01
N GLU A 115 3.42 2.57 10.35
CA GLU A 115 3.96 1.45 11.13
C GLU A 115 3.77 0.15 10.38
N GLY A 116 4.83 -0.68 10.30
CA GLY A 116 4.64 -1.96 9.65
C GLY A 116 5.86 -2.81 9.38
N THR A 117 5.64 -3.82 8.55
CA THR A 117 6.65 -4.80 8.19
C THR A 117 6.77 -4.92 6.68
N SER A 118 8.00 -5.00 6.18
CA SER A 118 8.32 -5.33 4.79
C SER A 118 9.29 -6.51 4.77
N THR A 119 8.96 -7.62 4.10
CA THR A 119 9.74 -8.87 4.20
C THR A 119 10.54 -9.22 2.96
N PHE A 120 10.00 -9.03 1.76
CA PHE A 120 10.71 -9.26 0.49
C PHE A 120 10.22 -8.25 -0.55
N GLY A 121 11.13 -7.46 -1.10
CA GLY A 121 10.85 -6.50 -2.17
C GLY A 121 11.15 -5.05 -1.80
N GLU A 122 10.26 -4.12 -2.15
CA GLU A 122 10.50 -2.68 -2.00
C GLU A 122 9.42 -2.00 -1.16
N PHE A 123 9.82 -1.10 -0.26
CA PHE A 123 8.92 -0.19 0.43
C PHE A 123 9.37 1.25 0.17
N LYS A 124 8.60 1.97 -0.64
CA LYS A 124 8.90 3.34 -1.05
C LYS A 124 7.91 4.33 -0.48
N VAL A 125 8.41 5.40 0.13
CA VAL A 125 7.60 6.55 0.56
C VAL A 125 8.07 7.80 -0.17
N ILE A 126 7.12 8.50 -0.77
CA ILE A 126 7.35 9.79 -1.43
C ILE A 126 6.65 10.85 -0.57
N VAL A 127 7.42 11.82 -0.09
CA VAL A 127 6.91 12.95 0.69
C VAL A 127 7.04 14.25 -0.12
N PRO A 128 6.22 15.29 0.15
CA PRO A 128 6.51 16.61 -0.37
C PRO A 128 7.85 17.16 0.14
N GLU A 129 8.52 17.97 -0.66
CA GLU A 129 9.67 18.75 -0.20
C GLU A 129 9.28 19.68 0.97
N GLY A 130 10.21 19.87 1.92
CA GLY A 130 9.97 20.67 3.12
C GLY A 130 9.12 19.97 4.19
N VAL A 131 8.94 18.64 4.06
CA VAL A 131 8.37 17.77 5.08
C VAL A 131 9.48 17.14 5.91
N GLU A 132 9.28 17.12 7.22
CA GLU A 132 10.16 16.42 8.16
C GLU A 132 9.78 14.94 8.21
N VAL A 133 10.79 14.07 8.12
CA VAL A 133 10.60 12.62 8.17
C VAL A 133 11.52 12.01 9.22
N ASP A 134 10.95 11.26 10.15
CA ASP A 134 11.66 10.35 11.04
C ASP A 134 11.48 8.92 10.53
N LEU A 135 12.59 8.20 10.33
CA LEU A 135 12.60 6.84 9.79
C LEU A 135 13.34 5.89 10.74
N SER A 136 12.58 5.06 11.45
CA SER A 136 13.04 4.17 12.52
C SER A 136 12.59 2.72 12.31
N GLY A 137 12.92 1.84 13.25
CA GLY A 137 12.61 0.40 13.20
C GLY A 137 13.77 -0.50 12.75
N THR A 138 13.55 -1.82 12.81
CA THR A 138 14.59 -2.84 12.59
C THR A 138 14.90 -3.03 11.11
N VAL A 139 16.18 -3.24 10.76
CA VAL A 139 16.63 -3.56 9.39
C VAL A 139 17.41 -4.88 9.44
N VAL A 140 16.92 -5.91 8.75
CA VAL A 140 17.52 -7.24 8.71
C VAL A 140 17.73 -7.66 7.25
N PHE A 141 18.97 -7.92 6.84
CA PHE A 141 19.33 -8.25 5.44
C PHE A 141 18.69 -7.31 4.39
N SER A 142 18.61 -6.02 4.72
CA SER A 142 17.84 -5.03 3.98
C SER A 142 18.66 -3.75 3.80
N SER A 143 18.28 -2.90 2.85
CA SER A 143 18.80 -1.54 2.70
C SER A 143 17.75 -0.52 3.12
N ARG A 144 18.23 0.62 3.63
CA ARG A 144 17.40 1.76 4.00
C ARG A 144 18.07 3.04 3.52
N THR A 145 17.39 3.79 2.66
CA THR A 145 17.86 5.06 2.12
C THR A 145 16.83 6.15 2.36
N MET A 146 17.31 7.35 2.67
CA MET A 146 16.49 8.54 2.83
C MET A 146 17.15 9.71 2.11
N HIS A 147 16.49 10.22 1.08
CA HIS A 147 16.95 11.34 0.26
C HIS A 147 15.90 12.44 0.28
N LEU A 148 16.09 13.40 1.18
CA LEU A 148 15.22 14.57 1.30
C LEU A 148 15.94 15.81 0.76
N ALA A 149 15.21 16.68 0.06
CA ALA A 149 15.72 17.96 -0.41
C ALA A 149 16.06 18.85 0.78
N ALA A 150 17.22 19.51 0.71
CA ALA A 150 17.69 20.45 1.74
C ALA A 150 16.96 21.81 1.61
N VAL A 151 15.67 21.83 1.94
CA VAL A 151 14.84 23.04 1.94
C VAL A 151 14.22 23.29 3.33
N PRO A 152 13.88 24.55 3.67
CA PRO A 152 13.19 24.85 4.91
C PRO A 152 11.87 24.10 5.05
N ARG A 153 11.48 23.79 6.29
CA ARG A 153 10.17 23.21 6.58
C ARG A 153 9.06 24.14 6.08
N VAL A 154 8.12 23.59 5.34
CA VAL A 154 6.93 24.33 4.87
C VAL A 154 5.93 24.39 6.02
N ALA A 155 5.44 25.59 6.34
CA ALA A 155 4.44 25.75 7.39
C ALA A 155 3.15 24.99 7.06
N GLY A 156 2.58 24.29 8.05
CA GLY A 156 1.37 23.49 7.88
C GLY A 156 1.58 22.10 7.28
N THR A 157 2.83 21.67 7.04
CA THR A 157 3.10 20.27 6.67
C THR A 157 3.22 19.37 7.91
N PRO A 158 2.68 18.15 7.84
CA PRO A 158 2.79 17.18 8.92
C PRO A 158 4.22 16.67 9.04
N GLU A 159 4.62 16.29 10.25
CA GLU A 159 5.77 15.41 10.48
C GLU A 159 5.38 13.99 10.07
N ILE A 160 6.25 13.27 9.36
CA ILE A 160 6.04 11.88 8.96
C ILE A 160 6.94 10.98 9.80
N ARG A 161 6.36 10.12 10.63
CA ARG A 161 7.10 9.12 11.41
C ARG A 161 6.89 7.75 10.80
N ILE A 162 7.97 7.10 10.39
CA ILE A 162 7.95 5.80 9.73
C ILE A 162 8.69 4.81 10.63
N HIS A 163 7.96 3.89 11.26
CA HIS A 163 8.53 2.80 12.04
C HIS A 163 8.34 1.47 11.28
N LEU A 164 9.40 1.03 10.62
CA LEU A 164 9.39 -0.17 9.77
C LEU A 164 10.36 -1.23 10.26
N THR A 165 9.85 -2.45 10.40
CA THR A 165 10.66 -3.66 10.47
C THR A 165 10.85 -4.21 9.05
N SER A 166 12.06 -4.10 8.51
CA SER A 166 12.42 -4.64 7.20
C SER A 166 13.24 -5.91 7.30
N TRP A 167 12.82 -6.92 6.53
CA TRP A 167 13.57 -8.12 6.18
C TRP A 167 13.75 -8.12 4.66
N PHE A 168 14.86 -8.63 4.14
CA PHE A 168 15.17 -8.82 2.70
C PHE A 168 14.55 -7.81 1.71
N SER A 169 14.57 -6.51 2.05
CA SER A 169 13.88 -5.47 1.27
C SER A 169 14.71 -4.20 1.14
N ASN A 170 14.37 -3.41 0.12
CA ASN A 170 14.84 -2.04 -0.02
C ASN A 170 13.78 -1.07 0.52
N VAL A 171 14.13 -0.30 1.54
CA VAL A 171 13.29 0.78 2.06
C VAL A 171 13.83 2.10 1.55
N GLU A 172 13.04 2.82 0.76
CA GLU A 172 13.42 4.11 0.19
C GLU A 172 12.44 5.19 0.63
N VAL A 173 12.97 6.31 1.14
CA VAL A 173 12.21 7.53 1.38
C VAL A 173 12.80 8.65 0.53
N VAL A 174 11.97 9.28 -0.29
CA VAL A 174 12.38 10.40 -1.14
C VAL A 174 11.42 11.58 -0.97
N SER A 175 11.95 12.80 -1.06
CA SER A 175 11.10 13.97 -1.26
C SER A 175 11.00 14.31 -2.75
N LEU A 176 9.82 14.71 -3.21
CA LEU A 176 9.63 15.31 -4.54
C LEU A 176 8.83 16.62 -4.42
N PRO A 177 8.95 17.54 -5.40
CA PRO A 177 8.17 18.77 -5.39
C PRO A 177 6.67 18.52 -5.25
N TYR A 178 5.98 19.48 -4.64
CA TYR A 178 4.53 19.44 -4.52
C TYR A 178 3.89 19.30 -5.90
N THR A 179 2.91 18.41 -6.03
CA THR A 179 2.09 18.38 -7.24
C THR A 179 0.99 19.40 -7.00
N LEU A 180 1.22 20.66 -7.33
CA LEU A 180 0.14 21.65 -7.33
C LEU A 180 -0.93 21.16 -8.32
N PRO A 181 -2.22 21.13 -7.98
CA PRO A 181 -3.25 21.02 -9.00
C PRO A 181 -3.05 22.18 -10.00
N PRO A 182 -3.26 21.97 -11.32
CA PRO A 182 -3.29 23.08 -12.25
C PRO A 182 -4.32 24.10 -11.73
N ALA A 183 -3.92 25.37 -11.71
CA ALA A 183 -4.74 26.50 -11.29
C ALA A 183 -6.03 26.60 -12.12
#